data_AF-A0A6C0UU50-F1
#
_entry.id   AF-A0A6C0UU50-F1
#
_cell.length_a   1.000
_cell.length_b   1.000
_cell.length_c   1.000
_cell.angle_alpha   90.00
_cell.angle_beta   90.00
_cell.angle_gamma   90.00
#
_symmetry.space_group_name_H-M   'P 1'
#
loop_
_entity.id
_entity.type
_entity.pdbx_description
1 polymer ?
#
loop_
_entity_poly.entity_id
_entity_poly.type
_entity_poly.pdbx_seq_one_letter_code
_entity_poly.pdbx_strand_id
1 'polypeptide(L)'
;MDQEQIQTNEAANWFFFSGGPGAPRYGDDPTKHAVDHDTEAFVREVLQNANDQGLSNGDPVEVTFRFVTLTGDEKAEFLSGLGWDDGLGERMRAVADTHNGHRYERVVERVNDPDAELRLLVVEDRNTTGLTGRWDGDSNYAALVRDELYSSKQDDTAGGSYGLGKSVLWTFSGASTVVFNSHLAGESQNDSPRFIARSKFPTHQLEKDNTTYQGAGWLCQPIETDDGPRPESIWGERALRLAEQLHVDRPAVSGTSAMVVEFQDPTRDERPDIEDLAQEFVDASVKYFWPAIYRGDLEITVETPNDTIMADVESVPAIRPFVEAYEQRTTDTQTLVNPRDVAGLDIPINLPPRADGTETPDGSVRLSARLASPADDDSYLNNVALFRGAGMVVKYYDQSRVAYGDRNFFGVVAAGEAQREGVPSDSDREIDRFLRFAEPPEHDEWESTENLREQYQRGFRMALDDMFGTMRDGLRHLISKGGNSDSLSDNVLNRFPIHGSGKPRSTTSPVDPVFEIDSSSRFDGDAWIISGRIKLLPDEFGGWSADISLTGVGEDGSRYDDIPIDYLEVEQSGVTVSKDGGSIHLVADESVDELSFSGRSHSDEAADLVHGDVGATQLEILAELETPEED
;
A
#
# COMPACT_ATOMS: atom_id res chain seq x y z
N MET A 1 31.90 -45.90 31.28
CA MET A 1 30.45 -45.74 31.09
C MET A 1 30.11 -44.34 31.51
N ASP A 2 29.37 -43.65 30.64
CA ASP A 2 28.86 -42.27 30.73
C ASP A 2 29.75 -41.15 30.18
N GLN A 3 30.37 -41.43 29.03
CA GLN A 3 30.74 -40.41 28.03
C GLN A 3 30.01 -40.61 26.68
N GLU A 4 29.03 -41.53 26.62
CA GLU A 4 28.32 -41.92 25.39
C GLU A 4 26.81 -41.55 25.40
N GLN A 5 26.37 -40.66 26.30
CA GLN A 5 24.96 -40.23 26.39
C GLN A 5 24.77 -38.70 26.33
N ILE A 6 25.74 -37.97 25.75
CA ILE A 6 25.60 -36.55 25.38
C ILE A 6 26.00 -36.39 23.90
N GLN A 7 25.39 -37.20 23.04
CA GLN A 7 25.46 -37.08 21.57
C GLN A 7 24.09 -37.43 21.01
N THR A 8 23.06 -36.61 21.28
CA THR A 8 21.74 -36.79 20.66
C THR A 8 20.91 -35.51 20.69
N ASN A 9 21.29 -34.51 19.87
CA ASN A 9 20.43 -33.57 19.10
C ASN A 9 21.23 -32.33 18.62
N GLU A 10 22.23 -32.53 17.77
CA GLU A 10 23.02 -31.43 17.18
C GLU A 10 22.50 -30.93 15.80
N ALA A 11 21.51 -31.60 15.21
CA ALA A 11 20.91 -31.20 13.93
C ALA A 11 19.71 -30.25 14.14
N ALA A 12 19.51 -29.32 13.20
CA ALA A 12 18.25 -28.59 13.08
C ALA A 12 17.13 -29.58 12.77
N ASN A 13 16.00 -29.48 13.45
CA ASN A 13 14.87 -30.39 13.24
C ASN A 13 13.60 -29.59 13.03
N TRP A 14 12.72 -30.12 12.18
CA TRP A 14 11.37 -29.60 12.08
C TRP A 14 10.54 -29.94 13.31
N PHE A 15 10.06 -28.92 13.99
CA PHE A 15 9.15 -29.01 15.11
C PHE A 15 7.74 -28.59 14.70
N PHE A 16 6.73 -29.37 15.06
CA PHE A 16 5.32 -29.07 14.81
C PHE A 16 4.50 -29.35 16.07
N PHE A 17 3.58 -28.45 16.42
CA PHE A 17 2.66 -28.70 17.53
C PHE A 17 1.59 -29.72 17.12
N SER A 18 1.44 -30.77 17.92
CA SER A 18 0.31 -31.69 17.80
C SER A 18 -0.96 -31.02 18.34
N GLY A 19 -2.07 -31.07 17.60
CA GLY A 19 -3.35 -30.53 18.10
C GLY A 19 -3.99 -31.36 19.21
N GLY A 20 -3.58 -32.61 19.35
CA GLY A 20 -4.20 -33.56 20.28
C GLY A 20 -5.62 -33.98 19.88
N PRO A 21 -6.24 -34.90 20.64
CA PRO A 21 -7.59 -35.38 20.32
C PRO A 21 -8.64 -34.27 20.47
N GLY A 22 -9.39 -34.01 19.40
CA GLY A 22 -10.49 -33.02 19.41
C GLY A 22 -10.08 -31.58 19.11
N ALA A 23 -8.83 -31.34 18.72
CA ALA A 23 -8.43 -30.01 18.23
C ALA A 23 -9.26 -29.58 17.02
N PRO A 24 -9.60 -28.27 16.92
CA PRO A 24 -10.20 -27.71 15.72
C PRO A 24 -9.26 -27.89 14.52
N ARG A 25 -9.87 -28.04 13.34
CA ARG A 25 -9.15 -28.09 12.06
C ARG A 25 -9.11 -26.69 11.47
N TYR A 26 -7.95 -26.30 10.99
CA TYR A 26 -7.71 -25.06 10.28
C TYR A 26 -7.44 -25.35 8.80
N GLY A 27 -8.05 -24.54 7.94
CA GLY A 27 -7.79 -24.53 6.50
C GLY A 27 -6.45 -23.88 6.18
N ASP A 28 -6.24 -23.53 4.91
CA ASP A 28 -5.09 -22.71 4.53
C ASP A 28 -5.21 -21.28 5.10
N ASP A 29 -4.11 -20.53 5.11
CA ASP A 29 -4.04 -19.18 5.70
C ASP A 29 -5.11 -18.24 5.08
N PRO A 30 -6.13 -17.79 5.85
CA PRO A 30 -7.24 -17.01 5.31
C PRO A 30 -6.80 -15.63 4.78
N THR A 31 -5.64 -15.12 5.18
CA THR A 31 -5.09 -13.85 4.66
C THR A 31 -4.74 -13.92 3.17
N LYS A 32 -4.54 -15.13 2.62
CA LYS A 32 -4.35 -15.39 1.18
C LYS A 32 -5.54 -14.95 0.31
N HIS A 33 -6.70 -14.70 0.91
CA HIS A 33 -7.93 -14.33 0.20
C HIS A 33 -8.37 -12.88 0.46
N ALA A 34 -7.65 -12.12 1.29
CA ALA A 34 -8.11 -10.82 1.78
C ALA A 34 -7.45 -9.62 1.08
N VAL A 35 -6.39 -9.82 0.29
CA VAL A 35 -5.56 -8.75 -0.30
C VAL A 35 -5.14 -9.16 -1.71
N ASP A 36 -4.85 -8.19 -2.60
CA ASP A 36 -4.17 -8.47 -3.87
C ASP A 36 -2.77 -9.03 -3.60
N HIS A 37 -2.50 -10.24 -4.12
CA HIS A 37 -1.24 -10.95 -3.93
C HIS A 37 -0.46 -11.05 -5.24
N ASP A 38 -0.37 -9.95 -5.97
CA ASP A 38 0.48 -9.87 -7.16
C ASP A 38 1.93 -9.46 -6.80
N THR A 39 2.83 -9.67 -7.74
CA THR A 39 4.26 -9.35 -7.58
C THR A 39 4.50 -7.90 -7.12
N GLU A 40 3.68 -6.96 -7.57
CA GLU A 40 3.81 -5.54 -7.24
C GLU A 40 3.49 -5.28 -5.76
N ALA A 41 2.39 -5.85 -5.25
CA ALA A 41 2.01 -5.81 -3.84
C ALA A 41 3.07 -6.48 -2.95
N PHE A 42 3.66 -7.60 -3.38
CA PHE A 42 4.77 -8.24 -2.66
C PHE A 42 5.95 -7.30 -2.50
N VAL A 43 6.40 -6.65 -3.58
CA VAL A 43 7.54 -5.71 -3.54
C VAL A 43 7.22 -4.53 -2.63
N ARG A 44 6.02 -3.95 -2.76
CA ARG A 44 5.57 -2.82 -1.92
C ARG A 44 5.63 -3.15 -0.43
N GLU A 45 4.99 -4.25 -0.04
CA GLU A 45 4.90 -4.70 1.35
C GLU A 45 6.28 -5.01 1.95
N VAL A 46 7.13 -5.72 1.20
CA VAL A 46 8.46 -6.11 1.68
C VAL A 46 9.38 -4.90 1.86
N LEU A 47 9.38 -3.97 0.90
CA LEU A 47 10.18 -2.75 1.00
C LEU A 47 9.70 -1.85 2.13
N GLN A 48 8.39 -1.72 2.32
CA GLN A 48 7.85 -0.98 3.43
C GLN A 48 8.30 -1.56 4.77
N ASN A 49 8.21 -2.88 4.95
CA ASN A 49 8.67 -3.54 6.17
C ASN A 49 10.16 -3.31 6.45
N ALA A 50 11.01 -3.34 5.42
CA ALA A 50 12.44 -3.06 5.57
C ALA A 50 12.68 -1.59 5.96
N ASN A 51 12.04 -0.66 5.26
CA ASN A 51 12.18 0.78 5.46
C ASN A 51 11.71 1.21 6.87
N ASP A 52 10.59 0.67 7.35
CA ASP A 52 10.08 0.89 8.71
C ASP A 52 11.02 0.35 9.82
N GLN A 53 11.95 -0.55 9.49
CA GLN A 53 12.91 -1.14 10.43
C GLN A 53 14.32 -0.53 10.34
N GLY A 54 14.50 0.53 9.55
CA GLY A 54 15.78 1.22 9.38
C GLY A 54 16.35 1.76 10.70
N LEU A 55 17.68 1.69 10.86
CA LEU A 55 18.35 2.25 12.02
C LEU A 55 18.43 3.78 11.93
N SER A 56 18.23 4.46 13.06
CA SER A 56 18.36 5.93 13.14
C SER A 56 19.83 6.37 13.23
N ASN A 57 20.65 6.00 12.24
CA ASN A 57 22.08 6.36 12.13
C ASN A 57 22.41 7.27 10.95
N GLY A 58 21.45 7.52 10.05
CA GLY A 58 21.62 8.37 8.87
C GLY A 58 22.25 7.68 7.66
N ASP A 59 22.53 6.37 7.77
CA ASP A 59 22.88 5.54 6.63
C ASP A 59 21.59 5.01 5.96
N PRO A 60 21.57 4.76 4.65
CA PRO A 60 20.38 4.23 3.96
C PRO A 60 20.02 2.82 4.45
N VAL A 61 18.74 2.45 4.29
CA VAL A 61 18.35 1.04 4.29
C VAL A 61 18.75 0.46 2.94
N GLU A 62 19.44 -0.68 2.92
CA GLU A 62 19.74 -1.40 1.69
C GLU A 62 18.85 -2.64 1.62
N VAL A 63 18.18 -2.86 0.48
CA VAL A 63 17.39 -4.07 0.21
C VAL A 63 17.90 -4.74 -1.05
N THR A 64 18.13 -6.06 -0.98
CA THR A 64 18.48 -6.89 -2.13
C THR A 64 17.44 -7.99 -2.33
N PHE A 65 16.83 -8.03 -3.51
CA PHE A 65 16.03 -9.15 -3.99
C PHE A 65 16.91 -10.08 -4.81
N ARG A 66 17.28 -11.24 -4.27
CA ARG A 66 18.15 -12.21 -4.94
C ARG A 66 17.38 -13.45 -5.36
N PHE A 67 17.29 -13.68 -6.67
CA PHE A 67 16.76 -14.90 -7.25
C PHE A 67 17.85 -15.97 -7.35
N VAL A 68 17.57 -17.15 -6.79
CA VAL A 68 18.46 -18.32 -6.88
C VAL A 68 17.69 -19.47 -7.54
N THR A 69 18.29 -20.11 -8.53
CA THR A 69 17.70 -21.25 -9.24
C THR A 69 18.53 -22.49 -8.98
N LEU A 70 17.91 -23.52 -8.40
CA LEU A 70 18.58 -24.76 -8.02
C LEU A 70 18.11 -25.93 -8.89
N THR A 71 19.05 -26.71 -9.39
CA THR A 71 18.82 -27.97 -10.13
C THR A 71 19.83 -29.04 -9.71
N GLY A 72 19.61 -30.30 -10.06
CA GLY A 72 20.58 -31.38 -9.85
C GLY A 72 21.10 -31.49 -8.41
N ASP A 73 22.43 -31.53 -8.26
CA ASP A 73 23.11 -31.74 -6.98
C ASP A 73 22.90 -30.57 -5.99
N GLU A 74 22.85 -29.31 -6.48
CA GLU A 74 22.61 -28.13 -5.64
C GLU A 74 21.21 -28.17 -5.03
N LYS A 75 20.20 -28.59 -5.82
CA LYS A 75 18.84 -28.80 -5.31
C LYS A 75 18.81 -29.90 -4.24
N ALA A 76 19.54 -30.99 -4.44
CA ALA A 76 19.58 -32.09 -3.48
C ALA A 76 20.24 -31.68 -2.15
N GLU A 77 21.33 -30.91 -2.20
CA GLU A 77 22.01 -30.37 -1.01
C GLU A 77 21.12 -29.41 -0.23
N PHE A 78 20.43 -28.51 -0.94
CA PHE A 78 19.45 -27.59 -0.36
C PHE A 78 18.31 -28.34 0.34
N LEU A 79 17.69 -29.32 -0.32
CA LEU A 79 16.59 -30.10 0.24
C LEU A 79 17.01 -30.91 1.46
N SER A 80 18.25 -31.42 1.46
CA SER A 80 18.83 -32.07 2.63
C SER A 80 19.01 -31.09 3.79
N GLY A 81 19.55 -29.89 3.54
CA GLY A 81 19.71 -28.84 4.55
C GLY A 81 18.38 -28.34 5.11
N LEU A 82 17.35 -28.29 4.25
CA LEU A 82 16.00 -27.88 4.63
C LEU A 82 15.29 -28.96 5.45
N GLY A 83 15.83 -30.18 5.52
CA GLY A 83 15.17 -31.31 6.19
C GLY A 83 13.93 -31.78 5.43
N TRP A 84 13.98 -31.80 4.09
CA TRP A 84 12.89 -32.30 3.25
C TRP A 84 12.52 -33.74 3.59
N ASP A 85 13.51 -34.64 3.66
CA ASP A 85 13.28 -36.04 4.04
C ASP A 85 13.20 -36.23 5.56
N ASP A 86 13.54 -35.20 6.33
CA ASP A 86 13.57 -35.18 7.80
C ASP A 86 12.42 -34.33 8.40
N GLY A 87 11.22 -34.49 7.83
CA GLY A 87 9.96 -34.04 8.43
C GLY A 87 9.12 -33.09 7.57
N LEU A 88 9.73 -32.25 6.72
CA LEU A 88 8.96 -31.30 5.92
C LEU A 88 8.20 -31.98 4.77
N GLY A 89 8.89 -32.83 4.01
CA GLY A 89 8.36 -33.45 2.80
C GLY A 89 7.25 -34.47 3.07
N GLU A 90 7.31 -35.23 4.17
CA GLU A 90 6.21 -36.14 4.53
C GLU A 90 4.91 -35.38 4.84
N ARG A 91 5.02 -34.21 5.45
CA ARG A 91 3.87 -33.35 5.77
C ARG A 91 3.30 -32.68 4.54
N MET A 92 4.18 -32.17 3.67
CA MET A 92 3.74 -31.59 2.41
C MET A 92 2.99 -32.62 1.55
N ARG A 93 3.48 -33.86 1.48
CA ARG A 93 2.76 -34.97 0.81
C ARG A 93 1.39 -35.24 1.45
N ALA A 94 1.32 -35.28 2.78
CA ALA A 94 0.05 -35.45 3.48
C ALA A 94 -0.97 -34.32 3.22
N VAL A 95 -0.50 -33.09 3.02
CA VAL A 95 -1.34 -31.95 2.63
C VAL A 95 -1.73 -32.04 1.15
N ALA A 96 -0.79 -32.45 0.27
CA ALA A 96 -1.02 -32.63 -1.16
C ALA A 96 -2.12 -33.65 -1.45
N ASP A 97 -2.22 -34.71 -0.65
CA ASP A 97 -3.24 -35.76 -0.77
C ASP A 97 -4.67 -35.31 -0.39
N THR A 98 -4.86 -34.05 0.01
CA THR A 98 -6.19 -33.47 0.33
C THR A 98 -6.85 -32.82 -0.89
N HIS A 99 -8.17 -32.60 -0.83
CA HIS A 99 -8.95 -32.07 -1.98
C HIS A 99 -8.49 -30.68 -2.47
N ASN A 100 -7.82 -29.89 -1.62
CA ASN A 100 -7.29 -28.57 -1.96
C ASN A 100 -5.74 -28.57 -2.02
N GLY A 101 -5.13 -29.75 -2.16
CA GLY A 101 -3.69 -29.96 -2.06
C GLY A 101 -2.88 -29.70 -3.33
N HIS A 102 -3.51 -29.36 -4.46
CA HIS A 102 -2.87 -29.27 -5.78
C HIS A 102 -1.67 -28.33 -5.85
N ARG A 103 -1.63 -27.28 -5.04
CA ARG A 103 -0.45 -26.42 -4.91
C ARG A 103 0.76 -27.20 -4.39
N TYR A 104 0.57 -27.95 -3.30
CA TYR A 104 1.61 -28.74 -2.66
C TYR A 104 2.01 -29.95 -3.50
N GLU A 105 1.07 -30.55 -4.23
CA GLU A 105 1.32 -31.62 -5.20
C GLU A 105 2.35 -31.17 -6.26
N ARG A 106 2.16 -29.99 -6.85
CA ARG A 106 3.11 -29.41 -7.83
C ARG A 106 4.51 -29.21 -7.26
N VAL A 107 4.61 -28.79 -6.00
CA VAL A 107 5.92 -28.65 -5.32
C VAL A 107 6.57 -30.02 -5.12
N VAL A 108 5.81 -31.02 -4.69
CA VAL A 108 6.31 -32.39 -4.52
C VAL A 108 6.80 -32.96 -5.84
N GLU A 109 6.05 -32.78 -6.93
CA GLU A 109 6.46 -33.21 -8.28
C GLU A 109 7.78 -32.54 -8.69
N ARG A 110 7.88 -31.21 -8.55
CA ARG A 110 9.08 -30.43 -8.87
C ARG A 110 10.29 -30.81 -8.02
N VAL A 111 10.09 -31.10 -6.74
CA VAL A 111 11.17 -31.57 -5.86
C VAL A 111 11.69 -32.94 -6.32
N ASN A 112 10.80 -33.84 -6.72
CA ASN A 112 11.16 -35.20 -7.16
C ASN A 112 11.75 -35.27 -8.58
N ASP A 113 11.44 -34.31 -9.45
CA ASP A 113 11.99 -34.23 -10.80
C ASP A 113 13.37 -33.54 -10.79
N PRO A 114 14.49 -34.25 -11.06
CA PRO A 114 15.83 -33.66 -10.98
C PRO A 114 16.08 -32.54 -12.00
N ASP A 115 15.35 -32.54 -13.13
CA ASP A 115 15.49 -31.56 -14.21
C ASP A 115 14.63 -30.31 -13.96
N ALA A 116 13.63 -30.40 -13.06
CA ALA A 116 12.80 -29.27 -12.69
C ALA A 116 13.54 -28.35 -11.71
N GLU A 117 13.66 -27.07 -12.08
CA GLU A 117 14.24 -26.03 -11.24
C GLU A 117 13.39 -25.72 -10.00
N LEU A 118 14.05 -25.48 -8.87
CA LEU A 118 13.48 -24.86 -7.69
C LEU A 118 13.95 -23.39 -7.66
N ARG A 119 13.03 -22.42 -7.54
CA ARG A 119 13.39 -21.00 -7.47
C ARG A 119 13.25 -20.50 -6.04
N LEU A 120 14.28 -19.84 -5.55
CA LEU A 120 14.29 -19.19 -4.26
C LEU A 120 14.32 -17.68 -4.50
N LEU A 121 13.60 -16.94 -3.68
CA LEU A 121 13.75 -15.49 -3.60
C LEU A 121 14.23 -15.15 -2.21
N VAL A 122 15.45 -14.63 -2.11
CA VAL A 122 16.01 -14.09 -0.87
C VAL A 122 15.77 -12.59 -0.86
N VAL A 123 14.97 -12.13 0.09
CA VAL A 123 14.87 -10.70 0.43
C VAL A 123 15.86 -10.42 1.54
N GLU A 124 16.92 -9.69 1.25
CA GLU A 124 17.94 -9.29 2.23
C GLU A 124 17.84 -7.80 2.52
N ASP A 125 17.50 -7.44 3.76
CA ASP A 125 17.62 -6.07 4.26
C ASP A 125 18.93 -5.87 5.06
N ARG A 126 19.47 -4.66 5.01
CA ARG A 126 20.63 -4.22 5.78
C ARG A 126 20.40 -2.83 6.35
N ASN A 127 21.19 -2.52 7.38
CA ASN A 127 21.03 -1.31 8.18
C ASN A 127 19.65 -1.21 8.84
N THR A 128 19.07 -2.37 9.19
CA THR A 128 17.83 -2.48 9.96
C THR A 128 18.10 -3.11 11.33
N THR A 129 17.07 -3.21 12.17
CA THR A 129 17.16 -3.77 13.53
C THR A 129 17.50 -5.26 13.58
N GLY A 130 17.13 -6.03 12.54
CA GLY A 130 17.14 -7.49 12.55
C GLY A 130 16.05 -8.11 13.45
N LEU A 131 15.97 -9.44 13.50
CA LEU A 131 14.96 -10.17 14.29
C LEU A 131 15.35 -10.22 15.78
N THR A 132 15.00 -9.18 16.53
CA THR A 132 15.32 -9.03 17.96
C THR A 132 14.23 -9.58 18.88
N GLY A 133 14.57 -9.80 20.15
CA GLY A 133 13.66 -10.33 21.17
C GLY A 133 13.60 -11.87 21.20
N ARG A 134 12.65 -12.41 21.97
CA ARG A 134 12.60 -13.83 22.36
C ARG A 134 11.26 -14.48 22.04
N TRP A 135 11.21 -15.81 22.05
CA TRP A 135 9.98 -16.58 21.77
C TRP A 135 8.82 -16.26 22.72
N ASP A 136 9.07 -15.93 23.97
CA ASP A 136 8.08 -15.60 25.00
C ASP A 136 7.81 -14.09 25.10
N GLY A 137 8.63 -13.29 24.45
CA GLY A 137 8.48 -11.85 24.40
C GLY A 137 7.37 -11.42 23.45
N ASP A 138 7.05 -10.15 23.59
CA ASP A 138 6.46 -9.36 22.53
C ASP A 138 7.64 -8.67 21.82
N SER A 139 7.85 -8.97 20.53
CA SER A 139 8.95 -8.44 19.73
C SER A 139 8.73 -8.68 18.24
N ASN A 140 9.51 -8.01 17.36
CA ASN A 140 9.43 -8.24 15.91
C ASN A 140 9.69 -9.71 15.52
N TYR A 141 10.62 -10.40 16.21
CA TYR A 141 10.82 -11.84 16.05
C TYR A 141 9.58 -12.65 16.40
N ALA A 142 8.98 -12.44 17.57
CA ALA A 142 7.80 -13.19 17.97
C ALA A 142 6.63 -12.93 17.01
N ALA A 143 6.48 -11.68 16.59
CA ALA A 143 5.42 -11.25 15.71
C ALA A 143 5.53 -11.82 14.28
N LEU A 144 6.74 -12.18 13.81
CA LEU A 144 6.98 -12.80 12.50
C LEU A 144 7.03 -14.33 12.58
N VAL A 145 7.65 -14.89 13.63
CA VAL A 145 7.99 -16.32 13.71
C VAL A 145 6.99 -17.13 14.53
N ARG A 146 6.32 -16.54 15.52
CA ARG A 146 5.37 -17.24 16.41
C ARG A 146 3.93 -16.86 16.11
N ASP A 147 3.65 -15.56 16.09
CA ASP A 147 2.28 -15.06 16.14
C ASP A 147 1.54 -15.25 14.82
N GLU A 148 0.23 -15.47 14.92
CA GLU A 148 -0.73 -15.55 13.82
C GLU A 148 -1.94 -14.70 14.20
N LEU A 149 -2.30 -13.73 13.35
CA LEU A 149 -3.44 -12.83 13.57
C LEU A 149 -3.41 -12.13 14.95
N TYR A 150 -2.22 -11.98 15.53
CA TYR A 150 -1.99 -11.32 16.82
C TYR A 150 -1.13 -10.08 16.56
N SER A 151 -1.74 -8.90 16.64
CA SER A 151 -1.00 -7.65 16.66
C SER A 151 -0.71 -7.28 18.11
N SER A 152 0.55 -7.37 18.49
CA SER A 152 1.02 -6.69 19.67
C SER A 152 1.35 -5.24 19.31
N LYS A 153 0.70 -4.31 20.01
CA LYS A 153 0.82 -2.86 19.83
C LYS A 153 2.15 -2.37 20.41
N GLN A 154 3.29 -2.76 19.82
CA GLN A 154 4.56 -2.56 20.49
C GLN A 154 5.26 -1.22 20.23
N ASP A 155 4.88 -0.44 19.22
CA ASP A 155 5.34 0.95 19.12
C ASP A 155 4.36 1.82 18.33
N ASP A 156 4.24 3.08 18.75
CA ASP A 156 3.52 4.14 18.03
C ASP A 156 4.06 4.35 16.61
N THR A 157 5.24 3.78 16.25
CA THR A 157 6.00 4.01 15.02
C THR A 157 5.89 2.92 13.95
N ALA A 158 5.42 1.70 14.27
CA ALA A 158 5.38 0.59 13.32
C ALA A 158 4.06 0.56 12.52
N GLY A 159 4.15 0.52 11.18
CA GLY A 159 3.01 0.68 10.26
C GLY A 159 2.05 -0.51 10.11
N GLY A 160 2.21 -1.62 10.84
CA GLY A 160 1.43 -2.85 10.58
C GLY A 160 0.45 -3.24 11.70
N SER A 161 -0.82 -2.86 11.59
CA SER A 161 -1.84 -3.17 12.61
C SER A 161 -2.59 -4.49 12.42
N TYR A 162 -2.55 -5.12 11.24
CA TYR A 162 -3.42 -6.26 10.93
C TYR A 162 -2.71 -7.61 10.75
N GLY A 163 -1.37 -7.65 10.78
CA GLY A 163 -0.61 -8.89 10.56
C GLY A 163 -0.78 -9.52 9.16
N LEU A 164 -1.49 -8.83 8.26
CA LEU A 164 -1.77 -9.24 6.88
C LEU A 164 -0.52 -9.17 6.02
N GLY A 165 0.22 -8.06 6.07
CA GLY A 165 1.46 -7.87 5.33
C GLY A 165 2.55 -8.89 5.60
N LYS A 166 2.65 -9.37 6.85
CA LYS A 166 3.58 -10.44 7.25
C LYS A 166 3.31 -11.76 6.51
N SER A 167 2.06 -12.02 6.13
CA SER A 167 1.70 -13.28 5.47
C SER A 167 2.20 -13.37 4.02
N VAL A 168 2.58 -12.25 3.40
CA VAL A 168 2.94 -12.17 1.97
C VAL A 168 4.09 -13.12 1.60
N LEU A 169 5.11 -13.24 2.46
CA LEU A 169 6.24 -14.16 2.22
C LEU A 169 5.80 -15.62 2.08
N TRP A 170 4.83 -16.06 2.89
CA TRP A 170 4.29 -17.42 2.81
C TRP A 170 3.30 -17.58 1.66
N THR A 171 2.55 -16.53 1.31
CA THR A 171 1.65 -16.53 0.16
C THR A 171 2.41 -16.77 -1.14
N PHE A 172 3.58 -16.15 -1.29
CA PHE A 172 4.47 -16.31 -2.46
C PHE A 172 5.38 -17.55 -2.40
N SER A 173 5.39 -18.29 -1.30
CA SER A 173 6.13 -19.56 -1.19
C SER A 173 5.26 -20.72 -1.65
N GLY A 174 5.54 -21.33 -2.79
CA GLY A 174 4.87 -22.56 -3.23
C GLY A 174 4.89 -23.65 -2.16
N ALA A 175 6.02 -23.76 -1.45
CA ALA A 175 6.23 -24.67 -0.32
C ALA A 175 5.58 -24.22 1.00
N SER A 176 4.94 -23.04 1.04
CA SER A 176 4.45 -22.35 2.25
C SER A 176 5.51 -22.32 3.36
N THR A 177 6.76 -22.09 3.00
CA THR A 177 7.94 -22.17 3.86
C THR A 177 8.86 -20.98 3.61
N VAL A 178 9.26 -20.31 4.69
CA VAL A 178 10.19 -19.17 4.66
C VAL A 178 11.34 -19.45 5.62
N VAL A 179 12.57 -19.18 5.18
CA VAL A 179 13.78 -19.33 5.99
C VAL A 179 14.36 -17.96 6.32
N PHE A 180 14.69 -17.73 7.59
CA PHE A 180 15.22 -16.47 8.08
C PHE A 180 16.65 -16.64 8.59
N ASN A 181 17.51 -15.70 8.21
CA ASN A 181 18.84 -15.51 8.77
C ASN A 181 19.03 -14.03 9.12
N SER A 182 19.33 -13.72 10.37
CA SER A 182 19.38 -12.33 10.84
C SER A 182 20.62 -12.01 11.66
N HIS A 183 21.20 -10.85 11.38
CA HIS A 183 22.19 -10.20 12.23
C HIS A 183 21.51 -9.08 13.02
N LEU A 184 21.55 -9.17 14.35
CA LEU A 184 20.78 -8.30 15.23
C LEU A 184 21.56 -7.02 15.53
N ALA A 185 20.85 -5.91 15.64
CA ALA A 185 21.40 -4.65 16.14
C ALA A 185 21.36 -4.57 17.68
N GLY A 186 22.05 -3.57 18.25
CA GLY A 186 21.96 -3.24 19.68
C GLY A 186 22.53 -4.30 20.62
N GLU A 187 21.90 -4.48 21.79
CA GLU A 187 22.40 -5.36 22.86
C GLU A 187 22.46 -6.84 22.48
N SER A 188 21.66 -7.26 21.49
CA SER A 188 21.60 -8.65 21.01
C SER A 188 22.59 -8.94 19.87
N GLN A 189 23.43 -7.97 19.49
CA GLN A 189 24.37 -8.13 18.38
C GLN A 189 25.32 -9.34 18.58
N ASN A 190 25.77 -9.56 19.82
CA ASN A 190 26.72 -10.63 20.16
C ASN A 190 26.14 -12.04 20.00
N ASP A 191 24.82 -12.18 19.93
CA ASP A 191 24.17 -13.48 19.76
C ASP A 191 24.10 -13.89 18.27
N SER A 192 24.35 -12.94 17.35
CA SER A 192 24.21 -13.13 15.90
C SER A 192 25.19 -14.17 15.30
N PRO A 193 24.85 -14.78 14.15
CA PRO A 193 23.55 -14.70 13.47
C PRO A 193 22.49 -15.59 14.12
N ARG A 194 21.23 -15.23 13.92
CA ARG A 194 20.02 -15.99 14.27
C ARG A 194 19.47 -16.67 13.02
N PHE A 195 19.23 -17.97 13.08
CA PHE A 195 18.61 -18.75 12.02
C PHE A 195 17.33 -19.43 12.51
N ILE A 196 16.27 -19.40 11.69
CA ILE A 196 15.05 -20.19 11.88
C ILE A 196 14.27 -20.28 10.57
N ALA A 197 13.61 -21.41 10.28
CA ALA A 197 12.60 -21.47 9.24
C ALA A 197 11.20 -21.65 9.83
N ARG A 198 10.18 -21.18 9.12
CA ARG A 198 8.77 -21.38 9.47
C ARG A 198 7.99 -21.85 8.25
N SER A 199 7.24 -22.94 8.41
CA SER A 199 6.24 -23.40 7.45
C SER A 199 4.83 -23.17 7.97
N LYS A 200 3.88 -22.94 7.05
CA LYS A 200 2.46 -22.75 7.33
C LYS A 200 1.64 -23.72 6.48
N PHE A 201 1.32 -24.88 7.03
CA PHE A 201 0.44 -25.83 6.36
C PHE A 201 -1.00 -25.76 6.92
N PRO A 202 -2.01 -26.21 6.16
CA PRO A 202 -3.29 -26.58 6.72
C PRO A 202 -3.14 -27.69 7.76
N THR A 203 -4.19 -27.88 8.56
CA THR A 203 -4.26 -29.04 9.47
C THR A 203 -4.16 -30.34 8.69
N HIS A 204 -3.18 -31.17 9.03
CA HIS A 204 -2.89 -32.43 8.36
C HIS A 204 -2.66 -33.55 9.38
N GLN A 205 -2.81 -34.79 8.90
CA GLN A 205 -2.60 -35.99 9.71
C GLN A 205 -1.47 -36.80 9.08
N LEU A 206 -0.52 -37.25 9.89
CA LEU A 206 0.48 -38.21 9.45
C LEU A 206 0.02 -39.63 9.79
N GLU A 207 0.01 -40.51 8.79
CA GLU A 207 -0.43 -41.91 8.98
C GLU A 207 0.53 -42.70 9.87
N LYS A 208 1.82 -42.37 9.81
CA LYS A 208 2.90 -43.09 10.51
C LYS A 208 2.77 -43.06 12.03
N ASP A 209 2.33 -41.93 12.59
CA ASP A 209 2.16 -41.72 14.03
C ASP A 209 0.69 -41.51 14.43
N ASN A 210 -0.23 -41.52 13.47
CA ASN A 210 -1.65 -41.24 13.65
C ASN A 210 -1.93 -39.91 14.40
N THR A 211 -1.07 -38.91 14.20
CA THR A 211 -1.14 -37.62 14.89
C THR A 211 -1.64 -36.52 13.95
N THR A 212 -2.53 -35.68 14.47
CA THR A 212 -3.00 -34.46 13.79
C THR A 212 -2.19 -33.25 14.25
N TYR A 213 -1.69 -32.49 13.28
CA TYR A 213 -0.84 -31.33 13.50
C TYR A 213 -1.58 -30.05 13.11
N GLN A 214 -1.36 -28.97 13.86
CA GLN A 214 -2.10 -27.69 13.67
C GLN A 214 -1.50 -26.78 12.59
N GLY A 215 -0.65 -27.31 11.71
CA GLY A 215 -0.27 -26.63 10.48
C GLY A 215 1.10 -25.96 10.49
N ALA A 216 1.38 -25.09 11.46
CA ALA A 216 2.66 -24.38 11.53
C ALA A 216 3.81 -25.29 11.99
N GLY A 217 4.97 -25.13 11.36
CA GLY A 217 6.21 -25.84 11.71
C GLY A 217 7.42 -24.92 11.76
N TRP A 218 8.46 -25.35 12.47
CA TRP A 218 9.71 -24.59 12.61
C TRP A 218 10.94 -25.47 12.42
N LEU A 219 11.83 -25.11 11.49
CA LEU A 219 13.18 -25.68 11.43
C LEU A 219 14.03 -24.96 12.48
N CYS A 220 14.31 -25.65 13.57
CA CYS A 220 14.81 -25.03 14.79
C CYS A 220 15.63 -26.02 15.64
N GLN A 221 16.06 -25.57 16.82
CA GLN A 221 16.49 -26.44 17.91
C GLN A 221 15.33 -26.56 18.91
N PRO A 222 14.61 -27.70 18.98
CA PRO A 222 13.57 -27.87 20.00
C PRO A 222 14.20 -27.94 21.39
N ILE A 223 13.58 -27.26 22.36
CA ILE A 223 13.99 -27.31 23.76
C ILE A 223 12.79 -27.62 24.67
N GLU A 224 13.06 -28.36 25.74
CA GLU A 224 12.08 -28.64 26.78
C GLU A 224 12.10 -27.53 27.83
N THR A 225 10.93 -26.99 28.16
CA THR A 225 10.74 -25.97 29.19
C THR A 225 9.69 -26.37 30.21
N ASP A 226 9.56 -25.61 31.29
CA ASP A 226 8.52 -25.84 32.30
C ASP A 226 7.09 -25.77 31.71
N ASP A 227 6.91 -25.01 30.63
CA ASP A 227 5.63 -24.84 29.91
C ASP A 227 5.47 -25.84 28.74
N GLY A 228 6.42 -26.76 28.56
CA GLY A 228 6.45 -27.78 27.51
C GLY A 228 7.51 -27.54 26.42
N PRO A 229 7.48 -28.36 25.35
CA PRO A 229 8.43 -28.24 24.25
C PRO A 229 8.17 -26.97 23.45
N ARG A 230 9.24 -26.27 23.07
CA ARG A 230 9.17 -25.07 22.24
C ARG A 230 10.27 -25.05 21.17
N PRO A 231 10.01 -24.42 20.01
CA PRO A 231 11.06 -24.17 19.03
C PRO A 231 11.98 -23.03 19.51
N GLU A 232 13.29 -23.22 19.36
CA GLU A 232 14.31 -22.19 19.63
C GLU A 232 15.16 -21.94 18.38
N SER A 233 15.47 -20.67 18.10
CA SER A 233 16.34 -20.30 16.98
C SER A 233 17.73 -20.94 17.12
N ILE A 234 18.38 -21.16 15.99
CA ILE A 234 19.76 -21.62 15.93
C ILE A 234 20.66 -20.39 15.85
N TRP A 235 21.83 -20.44 16.49
CA TRP A 235 22.68 -19.26 16.68
C TRP A 235 24.14 -19.51 16.31
N GLY A 236 24.88 -18.42 16.05
CA GLY A 236 26.33 -18.41 15.88
C GLY A 236 26.83 -19.28 14.72
N GLU A 237 27.92 -20.01 14.92
CA GLU A 237 28.55 -20.88 13.93
C GLU A 237 27.62 -21.93 13.31
N ARG A 238 26.61 -22.40 14.07
CA ARG A 238 25.63 -23.36 13.55
C ARG A 238 24.65 -22.68 12.59
N ALA A 239 24.22 -21.47 12.93
CA ALA A 239 23.38 -20.66 12.05
C ALA A 239 24.12 -20.31 10.75
N LEU A 240 25.41 -19.94 10.83
CA LEU A 240 26.23 -19.65 9.64
C LEU A 240 26.28 -20.83 8.66
N ARG A 241 26.57 -22.04 9.14
CA ARG A 241 26.65 -23.24 8.27
C ARG A 241 25.32 -23.60 7.63
N LEU A 242 24.21 -23.50 8.38
CA LEU A 242 22.88 -23.75 7.83
C LEU A 242 22.48 -22.68 6.82
N ALA A 243 22.81 -21.42 7.07
CA ALA A 243 22.53 -20.33 6.15
C ALA A 243 23.28 -20.50 4.82
N GLU A 244 24.56 -20.88 4.86
CA GLU A 244 25.36 -21.20 3.66
C GLU A 244 24.76 -22.38 2.87
N GLN A 245 24.44 -23.48 3.55
CA GLN A 245 23.81 -24.65 2.92
C GLN A 245 22.45 -24.35 2.28
N LEU A 246 21.72 -23.37 2.84
CA LEU A 246 20.38 -22.98 2.37
C LEU A 246 20.38 -21.74 1.48
N HIS A 247 21.55 -21.26 1.05
CA HIS A 247 21.70 -20.07 0.19
C HIS A 247 21.05 -18.80 0.77
N VAL A 248 21.04 -18.67 2.10
CA VAL A 248 20.50 -17.51 2.84
C VAL A 248 21.56 -16.88 3.74
N ASP A 249 22.83 -17.14 3.46
CA ASP A 249 23.95 -16.44 4.08
C ASP A 249 23.91 -14.94 3.73
N ARG A 250 24.45 -14.13 4.64
CA ARG A 250 24.44 -12.68 4.55
C ARG A 250 25.70 -12.09 5.16
N PRO A 251 26.09 -10.86 4.81
CA PRO A 251 27.18 -10.17 5.49
C PRO A 251 26.86 -9.94 6.97
N ALA A 252 27.91 -9.82 7.78
CA ALA A 252 27.83 -9.56 9.22
C ALA A 252 27.47 -8.09 9.55
N VAL A 253 26.42 -7.58 8.90
CA VAL A 253 25.81 -6.25 9.09
C VAL A 253 24.37 -6.44 9.53
N SER A 254 23.84 -5.54 10.36
CA SER A 254 22.52 -5.71 10.95
C SER A 254 21.42 -5.76 9.89
N GLY A 255 20.46 -6.65 10.10
CA GLY A 255 19.28 -6.86 9.27
C GLY A 255 18.86 -8.33 9.15
N THR A 256 17.95 -8.60 8.23
CA THR A 256 17.35 -9.93 8.02
C THR A 256 17.37 -10.34 6.55
N SER A 257 17.71 -11.60 6.29
CA SER A 257 17.52 -12.26 5.01
C SER A 257 16.36 -13.24 5.16
N ALA A 258 15.31 -13.04 4.37
CA ALA A 258 14.10 -13.87 4.33
C ALA A 258 14.02 -14.58 2.97
N MET A 259 14.22 -15.89 2.95
CA MET A 259 14.14 -16.71 1.75
C MET A 259 12.76 -17.34 1.61
N VAL A 260 12.06 -16.98 0.54
CA VAL A 260 10.81 -17.59 0.08
C VAL A 260 11.16 -18.87 -0.70
N VAL A 261 10.80 -20.03 -0.14
CA VAL A 261 11.09 -21.33 -0.75
C VAL A 261 10.08 -21.64 -1.85
N GLU A 262 10.58 -21.99 -3.03
CA GLU A 262 9.79 -22.16 -4.25
C GLU A 262 8.93 -20.94 -4.55
N PHE A 263 9.60 -19.82 -4.83
CA PHE A 263 8.94 -18.56 -5.16
C PHE A 263 8.01 -18.72 -6.38
N GLN A 264 6.77 -18.28 -6.19
CA GLN A 264 5.73 -18.25 -7.21
C GLN A 264 4.79 -17.06 -6.96
N ASP A 265 4.36 -16.39 -8.02
CA ASP A 265 3.25 -15.44 -7.97
C ASP A 265 1.93 -16.24 -7.94
N PRO A 266 1.12 -16.15 -6.87
CA PRO A 266 -0.12 -16.92 -6.75
C PRO A 266 -1.23 -16.47 -7.71
N THR A 267 -1.10 -15.29 -8.33
CA THR A 267 -2.08 -14.74 -9.29
C THR A 267 -1.84 -15.23 -10.72
N ARG A 268 -0.70 -15.87 -10.99
CA ARG A 268 -0.30 -16.33 -12.32
C ARG A 268 -0.40 -17.84 -12.46
N ASP A 269 -0.98 -18.28 -13.58
CA ASP A 269 -1.03 -19.70 -13.95
C ASP A 269 0.33 -20.24 -14.41
N GLU A 270 1.13 -19.39 -15.07
CA GLU A 270 2.44 -19.72 -15.59
C GLU A 270 3.54 -19.00 -14.81
N ARG A 271 4.68 -19.67 -14.63
CA ARG A 271 5.86 -19.10 -13.97
C ARG A 271 6.55 -18.12 -14.92
N PRO A 272 6.69 -16.84 -14.55
CA PRO A 272 7.43 -15.89 -15.37
C PRO A 272 8.91 -16.27 -15.53
N ASP A 273 9.51 -15.81 -16.61
CA ASP A 273 10.96 -15.80 -16.77
C ASP A 273 11.62 -14.96 -15.66
N ILE A 274 12.84 -15.30 -15.26
CA ILE A 274 13.48 -14.63 -14.10
C ILE A 274 13.83 -13.19 -14.46
N GLU A 275 14.26 -12.95 -15.69
CA GLU A 275 14.68 -11.65 -16.17
C GLU A 275 13.48 -10.69 -16.28
N ASP A 276 12.35 -11.17 -16.80
CA ASP A 276 11.10 -10.41 -16.83
C ASP A 276 10.64 -10.07 -15.40
N LEU A 277 10.65 -11.06 -14.51
CA LEU A 277 10.28 -10.87 -13.11
C LEU A 277 11.22 -9.89 -12.39
N ALA A 278 12.52 -9.95 -12.67
CA ALA A 278 13.49 -9.03 -12.10
C ALA A 278 13.24 -7.58 -12.55
N GLN A 279 12.86 -7.37 -13.81
CA GLN A 279 12.47 -6.05 -14.29
C GLN A 279 11.16 -5.57 -13.62
N GLU A 280 10.17 -6.44 -13.45
CA GLU A 280 8.94 -6.12 -12.70
C GLU A 280 9.26 -5.68 -11.26
N PHE A 281 10.22 -6.34 -10.59
CA PHE A 281 10.68 -5.96 -9.26
C PHE A 281 11.34 -4.58 -9.25
N VAL A 282 12.18 -4.26 -10.25
CA VAL A 282 12.80 -2.94 -10.41
C VAL A 282 11.72 -1.87 -10.63
N ASP A 283 10.80 -2.12 -11.55
CA ASP A 283 9.73 -1.18 -11.91
C ASP A 283 8.82 -0.90 -10.70
N ALA A 284 8.41 -1.94 -9.97
CA ALA A 284 7.63 -1.81 -8.74
C ALA A 284 8.40 -1.06 -7.64
N SER A 285 9.69 -1.38 -7.47
CA SER A 285 10.55 -0.71 -6.48
C SER A 285 10.63 0.80 -6.73
N VAL A 286 10.89 1.21 -7.97
CA VAL A 286 10.95 2.64 -8.32
C VAL A 286 9.56 3.28 -8.27
N LYS A 287 8.52 2.61 -8.80
CA LYS A 287 7.13 3.11 -8.77
C LYS A 287 6.69 3.49 -7.36
N TYR A 288 6.98 2.66 -6.36
CA TYR A 288 6.52 2.92 -4.99
C TYR A 288 7.52 3.67 -4.13
N PHE A 289 8.82 3.54 -4.35
CA PHE A 289 9.83 4.07 -3.43
C PHE A 289 10.77 5.10 -4.07
N TRP A 290 10.46 5.63 -5.26
CA TRP A 290 11.28 6.70 -5.83
C TRP A 290 11.54 7.88 -4.89
N PRO A 291 10.63 8.31 -3.97
CA PRO A 291 10.96 9.39 -3.05
C PRO A 291 12.10 9.02 -2.09
N ALA A 292 12.08 7.80 -1.54
CA ALA A 292 13.12 7.30 -0.64
C ALA A 292 14.45 7.04 -1.40
N ILE A 293 14.37 6.48 -2.62
CA ILE A 293 15.53 6.26 -3.50
C ILE A 293 16.17 7.59 -3.87
N TYR A 294 15.37 8.58 -4.30
CA TYR A 294 15.85 9.91 -4.68
C TYR A 294 16.55 10.64 -3.54
N ARG A 295 16.05 10.51 -2.30
CA ARG A 295 16.67 11.12 -1.12
C ARG A 295 17.92 10.38 -0.64
N GLY A 296 18.18 9.19 -1.16
CA GLY A 296 19.27 8.33 -0.69
C GLY A 296 18.99 7.71 0.68
N ASP A 297 17.71 7.57 1.05
CA ASP A 297 17.28 6.90 2.29
C ASP A 297 17.16 5.37 2.09
N LEU A 298 16.95 4.94 0.85
CA LEU A 298 16.71 3.54 0.48
C LEU A 298 17.47 3.18 -0.80
N GLU A 299 18.29 2.13 -0.75
CA GLU A 299 18.98 1.56 -1.90
C GLU A 299 18.43 0.16 -2.19
N ILE A 300 18.06 -0.11 -3.45
CA ILE A 300 17.42 -1.38 -3.84
C ILE A 300 18.20 -2.02 -4.98
N THR A 301 18.53 -3.30 -4.82
CA THR A 301 19.21 -4.12 -5.83
C THR A 301 18.39 -5.38 -6.12
N VAL A 302 18.29 -5.74 -7.39
CA VAL A 302 17.69 -7.00 -7.86
C VAL A 302 18.78 -7.85 -8.51
N GLU A 303 19.04 -9.02 -7.94
CA GLU A 303 20.05 -9.97 -8.40
C GLU A 303 19.38 -11.20 -9.02
N THR A 304 19.80 -11.57 -10.22
CA THR A 304 19.45 -12.82 -10.89
C THR A 304 20.71 -13.66 -11.08
N PRO A 305 20.60 -14.93 -11.53
CA PRO A 305 21.78 -15.72 -11.87
C PRO A 305 22.68 -15.08 -12.95
N ASN A 306 22.12 -14.18 -13.76
CA ASN A 306 22.79 -13.61 -14.93
C ASN A 306 23.14 -12.12 -14.78
N ASP A 307 22.43 -11.37 -13.93
CA ASP A 307 22.55 -9.91 -13.85
C ASP A 307 22.34 -9.36 -12.43
N THR A 308 22.75 -8.12 -12.23
CA THR A 308 22.53 -7.34 -11.01
C THR A 308 22.09 -5.94 -11.40
N ILE A 309 20.85 -5.60 -11.08
CA ILE A 309 20.19 -4.37 -11.50
C ILE A 309 19.93 -3.53 -10.26
N MET A 310 20.40 -2.28 -10.25
CA MET A 310 20.03 -1.32 -9.22
C MET A 310 18.75 -0.60 -9.64
N ALA A 311 17.80 -0.47 -8.71
CA ALA A 311 16.60 0.33 -8.94
C ALA A 311 16.95 1.81 -8.77
N ASP A 312 16.95 2.55 -9.89
CA ASP A 312 17.28 3.97 -9.94
C ASP A 312 16.07 4.74 -10.47
N VAL A 313 15.88 5.98 -10.02
CA VAL A 313 14.78 6.82 -10.51
C VAL A 313 14.87 7.10 -12.01
N GLU A 314 16.05 6.97 -12.62
CA GLU A 314 16.27 7.07 -14.06
C GLU A 314 15.90 5.78 -14.81
N SER A 315 15.76 4.64 -14.14
CA SER A 315 15.46 3.35 -14.79
C SER A 315 13.99 3.24 -15.22
N VAL A 316 13.08 4.05 -14.64
CA VAL A 316 11.65 4.06 -14.97
C VAL A 316 11.23 5.44 -15.53
N PRO A 317 11.19 5.61 -16.87
CA PRO A 317 10.90 6.91 -17.50
C PRO A 317 9.59 7.57 -17.05
N ALA A 318 8.56 6.78 -16.71
CA ALA A 318 7.27 7.26 -16.22
C ALA A 318 7.35 7.99 -14.87
N ILE A 319 8.41 7.76 -14.09
CA ILE A 319 8.59 8.34 -12.76
C ILE A 319 9.37 9.65 -12.79
N ARG A 320 10.22 9.85 -13.80
CA ARG A 320 11.06 11.05 -13.97
C ARG A 320 10.31 12.38 -13.77
N PRO A 321 9.10 12.61 -14.32
CA PRO A 321 8.39 13.88 -14.13
C PRO A 321 8.01 14.18 -12.67
N PHE A 322 7.73 13.14 -11.87
CA PHE A 322 7.44 13.28 -10.43
C PHE A 322 8.68 13.65 -9.63
N VAL A 323 9.81 13.02 -9.96
CA VAL A 323 11.12 13.35 -9.36
C VAL A 323 11.46 14.81 -9.62
N GLU A 324 11.31 15.29 -10.86
CA GLU A 324 11.55 16.70 -11.22
C GLU A 324 10.62 17.66 -10.46
N ALA A 325 9.35 17.29 -10.28
CA ALA A 325 8.39 18.07 -9.49
C ALA A 325 8.77 18.13 -8.00
N TYR A 326 9.28 17.02 -7.44
CA TYR A 326 9.71 16.93 -6.05
C TYR A 326 11.04 17.62 -5.78
N GLU A 327 12.01 17.50 -6.68
CA GLU A 327 13.30 18.18 -6.61
C GLU A 327 13.11 19.70 -6.50
N GLN A 328 12.21 20.27 -7.31
CA GLN A 328 11.92 21.70 -7.31
C GLN A 328 10.77 22.08 -6.38
N ARG A 329 10.36 21.19 -5.46
CA ARG A 329 9.18 21.43 -4.61
C ARG A 329 9.27 22.69 -3.78
N THR A 330 10.45 23.14 -3.38
CA THR A 330 10.64 24.36 -2.55
C THR A 330 10.58 25.66 -3.36
N THR A 331 10.21 25.61 -4.64
CA THR A 331 10.04 26.79 -5.49
C THR A 331 8.98 27.75 -4.96
N ASP A 332 9.23 29.05 -5.07
CA ASP A 332 8.24 30.10 -4.79
C ASP A 332 7.35 30.38 -6.03
N THR A 333 7.63 29.74 -7.17
CA THR A 333 6.84 29.88 -8.39
C THR A 333 5.44 29.30 -8.17
N GLN A 334 4.41 30.09 -8.44
CA GLN A 334 3.00 29.69 -8.32
C GLN A 334 2.30 29.55 -9.66
N THR A 335 3.01 29.74 -10.77
CA THR A 335 2.44 29.66 -12.11
C THR A 335 3.27 28.77 -13.01
N LEU A 336 2.60 27.91 -13.76
CA LEU A 336 3.19 27.11 -14.82
C LEU A 336 3.03 27.89 -16.14
N VAL A 337 4.09 28.05 -16.94
CA VAL A 337 4.00 28.77 -18.23
C VAL A 337 4.47 27.88 -19.38
N ASN A 338 5.66 27.32 -19.27
CA ASN A 338 6.29 26.49 -20.27
C ASN A 338 6.27 25.01 -19.86
N PRO A 339 6.35 24.07 -20.83
CA PRO A 339 6.58 22.66 -20.51
C PRO A 339 7.80 22.51 -19.60
N ARG A 340 7.72 21.58 -18.64
CA ARG A 340 8.72 21.33 -17.60
C ARG A 340 8.84 22.37 -16.49
N ASP A 341 8.10 23.49 -16.55
CA ASP A 341 8.04 24.40 -15.41
C ASP A 341 7.48 23.65 -14.18
N VAL A 342 8.00 23.98 -13.00
CA VAL A 342 7.51 23.49 -11.71
C VAL A 342 6.99 24.66 -10.88
N ALA A 343 5.83 24.47 -10.27
CA ALA A 343 5.22 25.41 -9.35
C ALA A 343 4.72 24.65 -8.11
N GLY A 344 4.64 25.33 -6.97
CA GLY A 344 4.26 24.68 -5.71
C GLY A 344 3.61 25.61 -4.71
N LEU A 345 2.87 25.01 -3.79
CA LEU A 345 2.12 25.71 -2.74
C LEU A 345 1.94 24.82 -1.51
N ASP A 346 1.76 25.47 -0.36
CA ASP A 346 1.51 24.80 0.90
C ASP A 346 0.01 24.65 1.12
N ILE A 347 -0.44 23.41 1.29
CA ILE A 347 -1.83 23.07 1.60
C ILE A 347 -1.97 23.02 3.12
N PRO A 348 -2.71 23.94 3.76
CA PRO A 348 -2.92 23.88 5.21
C PRO A 348 -3.71 22.63 5.60
N ILE A 349 -3.34 22.00 6.71
CA ILE A 349 -4.06 20.87 7.30
C ILE A 349 -4.28 21.13 8.80
N ASN A 350 -5.52 20.95 9.24
CA ASN A 350 -5.90 21.09 10.64
C ASN A 350 -6.23 19.70 11.19
N LEU A 351 -5.32 19.15 11.98
CA LEU A 351 -5.52 17.84 12.59
C LEU A 351 -6.45 17.97 13.81
N PRO A 352 -7.32 16.98 14.07
CA PRO A 352 -8.05 16.91 15.32
C PRO A 352 -7.11 16.58 16.48
N PRO A 353 -7.46 16.93 17.73
CA PRO A 353 -6.68 16.51 18.89
C PRO A 353 -6.55 14.98 18.98
N ARG A 354 -5.47 14.52 19.62
CA ARG A 354 -5.24 13.09 19.90
C ARG A 354 -6.33 12.53 20.84
N ALA A 355 -6.50 11.22 20.82
CA ALA A 355 -7.49 10.53 21.64
C ALA A 355 -7.31 10.75 23.15
N ASP A 356 -6.09 11.04 23.61
CA ASP A 356 -5.78 11.39 24.99
C ASP A 356 -6.09 12.85 25.37
N GLY A 357 -6.56 13.67 24.42
CA GLY A 357 -6.85 15.09 24.61
C GLY A 357 -5.70 16.03 24.29
N THR A 358 -4.55 15.53 23.85
CA THR A 358 -3.42 16.36 23.45
C THR A 358 -3.75 17.12 22.16
N GLU A 359 -3.63 18.45 22.20
CA GLU A 359 -3.79 19.31 21.03
C GLU A 359 -2.70 19.03 19.99
N THR A 360 -3.09 19.03 18.72
CA THR A 360 -2.19 18.84 17.59
C THR A 360 -1.76 20.19 17.02
N PRO A 361 -0.48 20.35 16.62
CA PRO A 361 -0.02 21.58 15.99
C PRO A 361 -0.66 21.78 14.61
N ASP A 362 -0.89 23.04 14.24
CA ASP A 362 -1.25 23.42 12.86
C ASP A 362 -0.09 23.12 11.91
N GLY A 363 -0.39 22.71 10.68
CA GLY A 363 0.62 22.34 9.71
C GLY A 363 0.18 22.51 8.27
N SER A 364 1.04 22.06 7.36
CA SER A 364 0.75 22.03 5.93
C SER A 364 1.42 20.83 5.27
N VAL A 365 0.88 20.41 4.12
CA VAL A 365 1.56 19.50 3.19
C VAL A 365 1.99 20.28 1.96
N ARG A 366 3.02 19.81 1.24
CA ARG A 366 3.54 20.50 0.07
C ARG A 366 2.96 19.92 -1.20
N LEU A 367 2.19 20.71 -1.94
CA LEU A 367 1.78 20.39 -3.31
C LEU A 367 2.78 21.00 -4.28
N SER A 368 3.27 20.21 -5.23
CA SER A 368 4.09 20.68 -6.35
C SER A 368 3.58 20.05 -7.64
N ALA A 369 3.53 20.82 -8.73
CA ALA A 369 3.09 20.35 -10.02
C ALA A 369 4.09 20.77 -11.09
N ARG A 370 4.33 19.88 -12.05
CA ARG A 370 5.17 20.12 -13.22
C ARG A 370 4.32 20.06 -14.48
N LEU A 371 4.43 21.05 -15.37
CA LEU A 371 3.72 21.01 -16.65
C LEU A 371 4.31 19.92 -17.56
N ALA A 372 3.46 19.09 -18.15
CA ALA A 372 3.86 18.00 -19.03
C ALA A 372 4.54 18.53 -20.30
N SER A 373 5.44 17.71 -20.84
CA SER A 373 6.17 17.93 -22.07
C SER A 373 5.87 16.79 -23.05
N PRO A 374 5.84 17.04 -24.38
CA PRO A 374 5.65 15.98 -25.39
C PRO A 374 6.70 14.86 -25.40
N ALA A 375 7.76 14.98 -24.60
CA ALA A 375 8.83 13.98 -24.46
C ALA A 375 8.70 13.15 -23.17
N ASP A 376 7.66 13.40 -22.38
CA ASP A 376 7.35 12.58 -21.20
C ASP A 376 6.57 11.34 -21.62
N ASP A 377 6.71 10.30 -20.80
CA ASP A 377 5.82 9.14 -20.81
C ASP A 377 4.45 9.56 -20.28
N ASP A 378 3.37 9.04 -20.88
CA ASP A 378 1.98 9.44 -20.57
C ASP A 378 1.27 8.48 -19.60
N SER A 379 1.94 7.44 -19.09
CA SER A 379 1.33 6.41 -18.23
C SER A 379 0.64 6.97 -16.97
N TYR A 380 1.20 8.03 -16.38
CA TYR A 380 0.66 8.69 -15.18
C TYR A 380 0.35 10.16 -15.43
N LEU A 381 -0.03 10.51 -16.66
CA LEU A 381 -0.40 11.88 -17.00
C LEU A 381 -1.54 12.35 -16.10
N ASN A 382 -1.46 13.59 -15.61
CA ASN A 382 -2.43 14.22 -14.71
C ASN A 382 -2.63 13.52 -13.36
N ASN A 383 -1.70 12.65 -12.96
CA ASN A 383 -1.73 12.05 -11.64
C ASN A 383 -0.93 12.87 -10.63
N VAL A 384 -1.29 12.73 -9.35
CA VAL A 384 -0.60 13.31 -8.20
C VAL A 384 -0.05 12.19 -7.33
N ALA A 385 1.27 12.04 -7.24
CA ALA A 385 1.90 11.08 -6.34
C ALA A 385 1.78 11.56 -4.89
N LEU A 386 1.19 10.74 -4.03
CA LEU A 386 0.98 11.04 -2.60
C LEU A 386 1.96 10.22 -1.75
N PHE A 387 2.74 10.87 -0.89
CA PHE A 387 3.62 10.18 0.05
C PHE A 387 3.93 10.99 1.31
N ARG A 388 4.34 10.28 2.37
CA ARG A 388 4.82 10.84 3.63
C ARG A 388 6.32 10.63 3.83
N GLY A 389 6.83 10.92 5.03
CA GLY A 389 8.24 10.84 5.43
C GLY A 389 8.92 9.51 5.11
N ALA A 390 8.22 8.38 5.23
CA ALA A 390 8.74 7.07 4.85
C ALA A 390 9.18 7.00 3.37
N GLY A 391 8.68 7.87 2.50
CA GLY A 391 9.08 7.91 1.10
C GLY A 391 8.49 6.78 0.25
N MET A 392 7.43 6.14 0.73
CA MET A 392 6.57 5.26 -0.06
C MET A 392 5.42 6.07 -0.66
N VAL A 393 5.21 5.95 -1.96
CA VAL A 393 4.04 6.48 -2.68
C VAL A 393 2.85 5.60 -2.35
N VAL A 394 1.88 6.13 -1.60
CA VAL A 394 0.66 5.39 -1.29
C VAL A 394 -0.28 5.34 -2.49
N LYS A 395 -0.38 6.43 -3.26
CA LYS A 395 -1.30 6.50 -4.41
C LYS A 395 -0.79 7.44 -5.48
N TYR A 396 -0.98 7.05 -6.74
CA TYR A 396 -1.00 7.95 -7.88
C TYR A 396 -2.44 8.41 -8.08
N TYR A 397 -2.77 9.59 -7.56
CA TYR A 397 -4.14 10.07 -7.52
C TYR A 397 -4.49 10.77 -8.82
N ASP A 398 -5.35 10.14 -9.63
CA ASP A 398 -5.80 10.69 -10.91
C ASP A 398 -6.55 12.01 -10.72
N GLN A 399 -6.06 13.07 -11.37
CA GLN A 399 -6.63 14.40 -11.39
C GLN A 399 -6.82 14.90 -12.83
N SER A 400 -7.11 13.99 -13.76
CA SER A 400 -7.40 14.31 -15.17
C SER A 400 -8.54 15.32 -15.34
N ARG A 401 -9.55 15.29 -14.45
CA ARG A 401 -10.65 16.27 -14.44
C ARG A 401 -10.20 17.71 -14.09
N VAL A 402 -9.02 17.88 -13.51
CA VAL A 402 -8.44 19.21 -13.18
C VAL A 402 -7.65 19.78 -14.36
N ALA A 403 -7.17 18.93 -15.27
CA ALA A 403 -6.45 19.40 -16.45
C ALA A 403 -7.38 20.22 -17.35
N TYR A 404 -7.02 21.48 -17.59
CA TYR A 404 -7.79 22.38 -18.45
C TYR A 404 -7.15 22.51 -19.83
N GLY A 405 -7.87 22.09 -20.87
CA GLY A 405 -7.40 22.16 -22.26
C GLY A 405 -6.20 21.26 -22.51
N ASP A 406 -5.11 21.82 -23.05
CA ASP A 406 -3.86 21.11 -23.37
C ASP A 406 -2.82 21.14 -22.25
N ARG A 407 -3.22 21.53 -21.03
CA ARG A 407 -2.30 21.75 -19.90
C ARG A 407 -2.19 20.54 -18.98
N ASN A 408 -1.70 19.44 -19.54
CA ASN A 408 -1.43 18.24 -18.75
C ASN A 408 -0.25 18.45 -17.78
N PHE A 409 -0.22 17.70 -16.69
CA PHE A 409 0.76 17.88 -15.62
C PHE A 409 1.14 16.57 -14.92
N PHE A 410 2.14 16.64 -14.05
CA PHE A 410 2.49 15.61 -13.07
C PHE A 410 2.60 16.27 -11.69
N GLY A 411 1.88 15.77 -10.70
CA GLY A 411 1.78 16.36 -9.37
C GLY A 411 2.45 15.52 -8.28
N VAL A 412 2.88 16.18 -7.21
CA VAL A 412 3.41 15.56 -5.99
C VAL A 412 2.79 16.23 -4.77
N VAL A 413 2.29 15.42 -3.84
CA VAL A 413 2.00 15.84 -2.47
C VAL A 413 3.01 15.19 -1.55
N ALA A 414 3.95 15.99 -1.05
CA ALA A 414 4.91 15.59 -0.04
C ALA A 414 4.41 16.02 1.34
N ALA A 415 4.01 15.03 2.14
CA ALA A 415 3.42 15.24 3.46
C ALA A 415 4.38 14.85 4.59
N GLY A 416 4.05 15.32 5.80
CA GLY A 416 4.81 14.99 7.01
C GLY A 416 6.30 15.33 6.87
N GLU A 417 7.17 14.39 7.24
CA GLU A 417 8.62 14.61 7.21
C GLU A 417 9.19 14.75 5.79
N ALA A 418 8.44 14.39 4.74
CA ALA A 418 8.87 14.55 3.35
C ALA A 418 8.68 15.97 2.80
N GLN A 419 7.95 16.83 3.52
CA GLN A 419 7.52 18.15 3.04
C GLN A 419 8.70 19.09 2.74
N ARG A 420 9.67 19.16 3.65
CA ARG A 420 10.75 20.16 3.64
C ARG A 420 12.12 19.48 3.66
N GLU A 421 13.13 20.23 3.26
CA GLU A 421 14.51 19.83 3.50
C GLU A 421 14.92 20.18 4.94
N GLY A 422 15.74 19.31 5.55
CA GLY A 422 16.29 19.52 6.88
C GLY A 422 15.53 18.81 8.00
N VAL A 423 15.61 19.34 9.21
CA VAL A 423 15.04 18.69 10.41
C VAL A 423 13.53 18.88 10.43
N PRO A 424 12.74 17.79 10.51
CA PRO A 424 11.28 17.89 10.58
C PRO A 424 10.80 18.67 11.81
N SER A 425 9.80 19.51 11.61
CA SER A 425 9.12 20.21 12.71
C SER A 425 8.20 19.27 13.50
N ASP A 426 7.76 19.69 14.68
CA ASP A 426 6.78 18.91 15.47
C ASP A 426 5.45 18.73 14.72
N SER A 427 5.11 19.68 13.84
CA SER A 427 3.94 19.59 12.97
C SER A 427 4.12 18.57 11.85
N ASP A 428 5.31 18.55 11.24
CA ASP A 428 5.67 17.59 10.19
C ASP A 428 5.59 16.16 10.73
N ARG A 429 6.10 15.93 11.96
CA ARG A 429 6.02 14.63 12.65
C ARG A 429 4.59 14.21 12.99
N GLU A 430 3.74 15.16 13.39
CA GLU A 430 2.34 14.84 13.72
C GLU A 430 1.53 14.52 12.46
N ILE A 431 1.75 15.25 11.37
CA ILE A 431 1.13 14.95 10.06
C ILE A 431 1.59 13.57 9.58
N ASP A 432 2.88 13.24 9.69
CA ASP A 432 3.39 11.91 9.33
C ASP A 432 2.69 10.80 10.12
N ARG A 433 2.60 10.98 11.46
CA ARG A 433 1.89 10.07 12.35
C ARG A 433 0.41 9.93 12.00
N PHE A 434 -0.28 11.04 11.73
CA PHE A 434 -1.69 11.04 11.34
C PHE A 434 -1.92 10.27 10.05
N LEU A 435 -1.14 10.57 8.99
CA LEU A 435 -1.28 9.92 7.69
C LEU A 435 -0.86 8.44 7.75
N ARG A 436 0.15 8.07 8.54
CA ARG A 436 0.47 6.65 8.79
C ARG A 436 -0.72 5.90 9.37
N PHE A 437 -1.45 6.49 10.31
CA PHE A 437 -2.65 5.84 10.84
C PHE A 437 -3.83 5.87 9.85
N ALA A 438 -3.81 6.74 8.83
CA ALA A 438 -4.79 6.75 7.76
C ALA A 438 -4.51 5.71 6.65
N GLU A 439 -3.36 5.05 6.67
CA GLU A 439 -3.01 4.00 5.71
C GLU A 439 -3.68 2.66 6.09
N PRO A 440 -4.47 2.04 5.19
CA PRO A 440 -5.00 0.69 5.38
C PRO A 440 -3.87 -0.35 5.26
N PRO A 441 -4.09 -1.63 5.63
CA PRO A 441 -3.07 -2.67 5.54
C PRO A 441 -2.43 -2.84 4.15
N GLU A 442 -3.14 -2.49 3.07
CA GLU A 442 -2.67 -2.58 1.69
C GLU A 442 -1.75 -1.43 1.30
N HIS A 443 -1.75 -0.36 2.10
CA HIS A 443 -0.93 0.83 1.95
C HIS A 443 -1.10 1.55 0.59
N ASP A 444 -2.34 1.62 0.10
CA ASP A 444 -2.71 2.14 -1.23
C ASP A 444 -3.56 3.43 -1.21
N GLU A 445 -4.01 3.88 -0.04
CA GLU A 445 -4.79 5.11 0.13
C GLU A 445 -4.64 5.73 1.52
N TRP A 446 -4.98 7.02 1.66
CA TRP A 446 -5.19 7.66 2.96
C TRP A 446 -6.68 7.80 3.23
N GLU A 447 -7.18 7.01 4.18
CA GLU A 447 -8.60 6.93 4.51
C GLU A 447 -8.88 6.85 6.02
N SER A 448 -10.16 6.77 6.37
CA SER A 448 -10.59 6.66 7.77
C SER A 448 -10.48 5.23 8.30
N THR A 449 -9.28 4.79 8.64
CA THR A 449 -9.04 3.46 9.25
C THR A 449 -9.53 3.37 10.70
N GLU A 450 -9.53 2.15 11.27
CA GLU A 450 -9.79 1.94 12.69
C GLU A 450 -8.68 2.51 13.59
N ASN A 451 -7.42 2.39 13.20
CA ASN A 451 -6.30 2.96 13.96
C ASN A 451 -6.44 4.48 14.08
N LEU A 452 -6.81 5.16 13.00
CA LEU A 452 -7.00 6.60 12.99
C LEU A 452 -8.09 7.01 14.00
N ARG A 453 -9.18 6.23 14.06
CA ARG A 453 -10.29 6.43 15.03
C ARG A 453 -9.87 6.14 16.47
N GLU A 454 -8.94 5.22 16.71
CA GLU A 454 -8.40 4.93 18.04
C GLU A 454 -7.44 6.03 18.52
N GLN A 455 -6.67 6.64 17.61
CA GLN A 455 -5.58 7.55 17.94
C GLN A 455 -5.98 9.03 17.97
N TYR A 456 -7.07 9.42 17.29
CA TYR A 456 -7.53 10.80 17.18
C TYR A 456 -9.01 10.98 17.51
N GLN A 457 -9.36 12.19 17.97
CA GLN A 457 -10.75 12.57 18.19
C GLN A 457 -11.52 12.77 16.88
N ARG A 458 -12.85 12.87 16.99
CA ARG A 458 -13.74 13.15 15.85
C ARG A 458 -13.26 14.39 15.08
N GLY A 459 -13.23 14.28 13.75
CA GLY A 459 -12.74 15.33 12.85
C GLY A 459 -11.71 14.83 11.84
N PHE A 460 -11.12 13.64 12.07
CA PHE A 460 -10.11 13.04 11.18
C PHE A 460 -10.57 12.89 9.73
N ARG A 461 -11.83 12.49 9.48
CA ARG A 461 -12.36 12.35 8.11
C ARG A 461 -12.47 13.70 7.42
N MET A 462 -12.97 14.71 8.14
CA MET A 462 -13.05 16.08 7.63
C MET A 462 -11.67 16.66 7.35
N ALA A 463 -10.67 16.36 8.18
CA ALA A 463 -9.29 16.80 7.93
C ALA A 463 -8.71 16.21 6.63
N LEU A 464 -8.97 14.93 6.33
CA LEU A 464 -8.58 14.30 5.06
C LEU A 464 -9.37 14.91 3.89
N ASP A 465 -10.69 15.00 4.00
CA ASP A 465 -11.56 15.55 2.95
C ASP A 465 -11.18 17.01 2.61
N ASP A 466 -10.91 17.84 3.63
CA ASP A 466 -10.47 19.22 3.47
C ASP A 466 -9.08 19.32 2.84
N MET A 467 -8.14 18.45 3.22
CA MET A 467 -6.81 18.38 2.61
C MET A 467 -6.92 18.05 1.12
N PHE A 468 -7.68 17.02 0.75
CA PHE A 468 -7.88 16.63 -0.65
C PHE A 468 -8.65 17.68 -1.46
N GLY A 469 -9.66 18.32 -0.86
CA GLY A 469 -10.38 19.43 -1.49
C GLY A 469 -9.46 20.63 -1.75
N THR A 470 -8.69 21.03 -0.75
CA THR A 470 -7.75 22.15 -0.86
C THR A 470 -6.59 21.84 -1.82
N MET A 471 -6.14 20.59 -1.88
CA MET A 471 -5.17 20.13 -2.87
C MET A 471 -5.69 20.29 -4.31
N ARG A 472 -6.95 19.90 -4.57
CA ARG A 472 -7.58 20.09 -5.89
C ARG A 472 -7.69 21.56 -6.27
N ASP A 473 -8.09 22.41 -5.33
CA ASP A 473 -8.16 23.86 -5.52
C ASP A 473 -6.77 24.46 -5.84
N GLY A 474 -5.75 24.07 -5.08
CA GLY A 474 -4.37 24.47 -5.32
C GLY A 474 -3.84 23.99 -6.67
N LEU A 475 -4.18 22.77 -7.06
CA LEU A 475 -3.77 22.20 -8.35
C LEU A 475 -4.40 22.96 -9.53
N ARG A 476 -5.71 23.26 -9.45
CA ARG A 476 -6.40 24.13 -10.42
C ARG A 476 -5.70 25.49 -10.52
N HIS A 477 -5.32 26.08 -9.38
CA HIS A 477 -4.60 27.33 -9.34
C HIS A 477 -3.26 27.27 -10.09
N LEU A 478 -2.42 26.26 -9.82
CA LEU A 478 -1.12 26.10 -10.48
C LEU A 478 -1.23 25.90 -12.01
N ILE A 479 -2.25 25.16 -12.46
CA ILE A 479 -2.47 24.82 -13.86
C ILE A 479 -3.21 25.93 -14.61
N SER A 480 -3.86 26.86 -13.91
CA SER A 480 -4.51 28.01 -14.54
C SER A 480 -3.51 28.83 -15.38
N LYS A 481 -3.94 29.31 -16.56
CA LYS A 481 -3.11 30.23 -17.35
C LYS A 481 -3.01 31.53 -16.56
N GLY A 482 -1.81 31.92 -16.13
CA GLY A 482 -1.52 33.11 -15.31
C GLY A 482 -1.83 34.47 -15.93
N GLY A 483 -2.91 34.59 -16.71
CA GLY A 483 -3.44 35.80 -17.31
C GLY A 483 -4.97 35.97 -17.19
N ASN A 484 -5.71 34.97 -16.72
CA ASN A 484 -7.13 35.11 -16.36
C ASN A 484 -7.27 35.01 -14.84
N SER A 485 -7.18 36.16 -14.16
CA SER A 485 -7.60 36.28 -12.75
C SER A 485 -9.09 36.03 -12.56
N ASP A 486 -9.87 36.10 -13.64
CA ASP A 486 -11.34 36.14 -13.60
C ASP A 486 -11.99 34.75 -13.61
N SER A 487 -11.20 33.67 -13.54
CA SER A 487 -11.70 32.29 -13.47
C SER A 487 -11.29 31.53 -12.20
N LEU A 488 -10.75 32.23 -11.19
CA LEU A 488 -10.43 31.63 -9.90
C LEU A 488 -11.60 31.87 -8.95
N SER A 489 -12.21 30.81 -8.42
CA SER A 489 -13.28 30.97 -7.44
C SER A 489 -12.78 31.73 -6.20
N ASP A 490 -13.64 32.55 -5.61
CA ASP A 490 -13.32 33.32 -4.39
C ASP A 490 -12.78 32.43 -3.25
N ASN A 491 -13.15 31.15 -3.23
CA ASN A 491 -12.63 30.16 -2.29
C ASN A 491 -11.13 29.89 -2.47
N VAL A 492 -10.64 29.81 -3.72
CA VAL A 492 -9.21 29.61 -4.03
C VAL A 492 -8.42 30.86 -3.65
N LEU A 493 -8.93 32.05 -3.98
CA LEU A 493 -8.28 33.34 -3.67
C LEU A 493 -8.24 33.61 -2.15
N ASN A 494 -9.28 33.22 -1.40
CA ASN A 494 -9.32 33.33 0.05
C ASN A 494 -8.40 32.32 0.76
N ARG A 495 -8.22 31.12 0.18
CA ARG A 495 -7.30 30.09 0.70
C ARG A 495 -5.83 30.38 0.35
N PHE A 496 -5.57 31.02 -0.78
CA PHE A 496 -4.21 31.32 -1.29
C PHE A 496 -4.08 32.80 -1.72
N PRO A 497 -3.91 33.75 -0.77
CA PRO A 497 -3.84 35.17 -1.10
C PRO A 497 -2.55 35.53 -1.86
N ILE A 498 -2.71 36.01 -3.10
CA ILE A 498 -1.60 36.19 -4.07
C ILE A 498 -0.68 37.39 -3.75
N HIS A 499 -1.02 38.31 -2.84
CA HIS A 499 -0.13 39.46 -2.52
C HIS A 499 -0.10 39.80 -1.02
N GLY A 500 1.05 39.58 -0.38
CA GLY A 500 1.41 40.21 0.88
C GLY A 500 1.32 39.31 2.12
N SER A 501 2.23 39.55 3.06
CA SER A 501 2.40 38.88 4.35
C SER A 501 1.17 39.00 5.28
N GLY A 502 0.09 38.32 4.94
CA GLY A 502 -1.10 38.12 5.77
C GLY A 502 -1.16 36.67 6.23
N LYS A 503 -1.40 36.44 7.53
CA LYS A 503 -1.78 35.11 8.01
C LYS A 503 -3.05 34.65 7.29
N PRO A 504 -3.19 33.34 6.98
CA PRO A 504 -4.45 32.80 6.51
C PRO A 504 -5.55 33.18 7.50
N ARG A 505 -6.61 33.80 7.00
CA ARG A 505 -7.75 34.14 7.84
C ARG A 505 -8.48 32.84 8.15
N SER A 506 -8.46 32.43 9.42
CA SER A 506 -9.44 31.46 9.91
C SER A 506 -10.83 32.09 9.74
N THR A 507 -11.58 31.62 8.75
CA THR A 507 -13.00 31.89 8.65
C THR A 507 -13.73 30.81 9.43
N THR A 508 -13.73 30.96 10.76
CA THR A 508 -14.74 30.33 11.62
C THR A 508 -16.05 31.11 11.45
N SER A 509 -16.73 30.89 10.33
CA SER A 509 -18.16 31.12 10.16
C SER A 509 -18.66 30.11 9.12
N PRO A 510 -19.78 29.41 9.36
CA PRO A 510 -20.39 28.60 8.31
C PRO A 510 -20.67 29.51 7.13
N VAL A 511 -20.17 29.17 5.95
CA VAL A 511 -20.64 29.76 4.70
C VAL A 511 -22.12 29.39 4.62
N ASP A 512 -23.00 30.38 4.54
CA ASP A 512 -24.42 30.10 4.30
C ASP A 512 -24.50 29.27 3.01
N PRO A 513 -25.23 28.14 3.00
CA PRO A 513 -25.29 27.29 1.82
C PRO A 513 -25.76 28.13 0.63
N VAL A 514 -25.04 28.01 -0.48
CA VAL A 514 -25.36 28.71 -1.73
C VAL A 514 -26.40 27.93 -2.55
N PHE A 515 -26.48 26.62 -2.31
CA PHE A 515 -27.41 25.70 -2.96
C PHE A 515 -28.19 24.88 -1.93
N GLU A 516 -29.47 24.66 -2.19
CA GLU A 516 -30.31 23.63 -1.59
C GLU A 516 -30.49 22.52 -2.63
N ILE A 517 -29.93 21.32 -2.36
CA ILE A 517 -29.92 20.20 -3.30
C ILE A 517 -30.64 19.01 -2.66
N ASP A 518 -31.71 18.56 -3.32
CA ASP A 518 -32.43 17.33 -2.98
C ASP A 518 -32.27 16.35 -4.13
N SER A 519 -31.82 15.13 -3.87
CA SER A 519 -31.67 14.12 -4.92
C SER A 519 -32.01 12.72 -4.46
N SER A 520 -32.41 11.88 -5.39
CA SER A 520 -32.73 10.47 -5.16
C SER A 520 -32.34 9.61 -6.35
N SER A 521 -31.78 8.44 -6.09
CA SER A 521 -31.60 7.37 -7.05
C SER A 521 -32.47 6.17 -6.67
N ARG A 522 -32.97 5.42 -7.66
CA ARG A 522 -33.67 4.15 -7.46
C ARG A 522 -33.41 3.21 -8.62
N PHE A 523 -33.34 1.91 -8.36
CA PHE A 523 -33.23 0.90 -9.41
C PHE A 523 -34.62 0.42 -9.82
N ASP A 524 -34.91 0.35 -11.13
CA ASP A 524 -36.21 -0.08 -11.65
C ASP A 524 -36.26 -1.55 -12.14
N GLY A 525 -35.13 -2.27 -12.04
CA GLY A 525 -34.97 -3.64 -12.51
C GLY A 525 -34.18 -3.76 -13.82
N ASP A 526 -33.90 -2.63 -14.49
CA ASP A 526 -33.19 -2.55 -15.77
C ASP A 526 -32.10 -1.47 -15.73
N ALA A 527 -32.38 -0.31 -15.13
CA ALA A 527 -31.40 0.76 -14.95
C ALA A 527 -31.65 1.56 -13.67
N TRP A 528 -30.68 2.40 -13.30
CA TRP A 528 -30.84 3.39 -12.25
C TRP A 528 -31.61 4.60 -12.78
N ILE A 529 -32.69 4.96 -12.09
CA ILE A 529 -33.44 6.20 -12.29
C ILE A 529 -32.94 7.20 -11.26
N ILE A 530 -32.49 8.35 -11.72
CA ILE A 530 -32.07 9.46 -10.87
C ILE A 530 -33.02 10.64 -11.03
N SER A 531 -33.22 11.39 -9.95
CA SER A 531 -33.93 12.65 -9.99
C SER A 531 -33.39 13.58 -8.92
N GLY A 532 -33.43 14.87 -9.18
CA GLY A 532 -33.02 15.85 -8.18
C GLY A 532 -33.54 17.24 -8.47
N ARG A 533 -33.37 18.09 -7.46
CA ARG A 533 -33.71 19.50 -7.46
C ARG A 533 -32.50 20.27 -6.95
N ILE A 534 -32.11 21.29 -7.70
CA ILE A 534 -31.03 22.21 -7.32
C ILE A 534 -31.65 23.59 -7.25
N LYS A 535 -31.58 24.23 -6.09
CA LYS A 535 -32.12 25.57 -5.87
C LYS A 535 -31.04 26.51 -5.37
N LEU A 536 -30.97 27.70 -5.95
CA LEU A 536 -30.08 28.76 -5.52
C LEU A 536 -30.70 29.50 -4.34
N LEU A 537 -29.85 29.82 -3.36
CA LEU A 537 -30.21 30.58 -2.18
C LEU A 537 -29.88 32.09 -2.28
N PRO A 538 -28.90 32.55 -3.09
CA PRO A 538 -28.71 33.97 -3.39
C PRO A 538 -29.78 34.56 -4.30
N ASP A 539 -30.13 35.83 -4.06
CA ASP A 539 -31.10 36.60 -4.88
C ASP A 539 -30.49 37.15 -6.19
N GLU A 540 -29.15 37.21 -6.30
CA GLU A 540 -28.42 37.72 -7.48
C GLU A 540 -27.29 36.74 -7.87
N PHE A 541 -27.24 36.32 -9.14
CA PHE A 541 -26.25 35.40 -9.71
C PHE A 541 -26.12 35.63 -11.24
N GLY A 542 -24.95 35.34 -11.82
CA GLY A 542 -24.67 35.46 -13.26
C GLY A 542 -24.92 34.17 -14.07
N GLY A 543 -25.09 33.05 -13.37
CA GLY A 543 -25.25 31.71 -13.93
C GLY A 543 -24.82 30.66 -12.91
N TRP A 544 -24.92 29.39 -13.24
CA TRP A 544 -24.36 28.30 -12.44
C TRP A 544 -24.21 27.03 -13.27
N SER A 545 -23.34 26.13 -12.82
CA SER A 545 -23.16 24.81 -13.41
C SER A 545 -23.29 23.72 -12.37
N ALA A 546 -23.59 22.49 -12.81
CA ALA A 546 -23.58 21.33 -11.95
C ALA A 546 -23.14 20.07 -12.69
N ASP A 547 -22.23 19.32 -12.06
CA ASP A 547 -21.83 17.98 -12.49
C ASP A 547 -22.60 16.92 -11.69
N ILE A 548 -23.16 15.95 -12.41
CA ILE A 548 -23.94 14.85 -11.85
C ILE A 548 -23.27 13.54 -12.24
N SER A 549 -22.84 12.77 -11.24
CA SER A 549 -22.26 11.43 -11.42
C SER A 549 -22.93 10.42 -10.49
N LEU A 550 -22.91 9.15 -10.90
CA LEU A 550 -23.48 8.05 -10.15
C LEU A 550 -22.40 6.99 -9.93
N THR A 551 -22.14 6.62 -8.68
CA THR A 551 -21.10 5.64 -8.33
C THR A 551 -21.74 4.44 -7.63
N GLY A 552 -21.29 3.22 -7.98
CA GLY A 552 -21.71 1.99 -7.32
C GLY A 552 -21.09 1.85 -5.92
N VAL A 553 -21.88 1.41 -4.93
CA VAL A 553 -21.39 1.12 -3.58
C VAL A 553 -21.76 -0.30 -3.20
N GLY A 554 -20.79 -1.10 -2.79
CA GLY A 554 -21.00 -2.48 -2.38
C GLY A 554 -21.75 -2.65 -1.07
N GLU A 555 -22.24 -3.87 -0.83
CA GLU A 555 -22.87 -4.23 0.45
C GLU A 555 -21.88 -4.16 1.63
N ASP A 556 -20.58 -4.19 1.34
CA ASP A 556 -19.47 -4.01 2.28
C ASP A 556 -18.99 -2.56 2.43
N GLY A 557 -19.55 -1.63 1.64
CA GLY A 557 -19.20 -0.21 1.64
C GLY A 557 -18.06 0.19 0.70
N SER A 558 -17.51 -0.76 -0.08
CA SER A 558 -16.53 -0.48 -1.13
C SER A 558 -17.12 0.37 -2.27
N ARG A 559 -16.33 1.27 -2.86
CA ARG A 559 -16.75 2.10 -4.01
C ARG A 559 -16.29 1.43 -5.31
N TYR A 560 -17.23 1.20 -6.22
CA TYR A 560 -16.98 0.65 -7.56
C TYR A 560 -16.87 1.77 -8.59
N ASP A 561 -16.55 1.40 -9.84
CA ASP A 561 -16.50 2.31 -10.97
C ASP A 561 -17.80 3.13 -11.14
N ASP A 562 -17.65 4.32 -11.75
CA ASP A 562 -18.77 5.22 -12.06
C ASP A 562 -19.78 4.52 -13.00
N ILE A 563 -21.06 4.52 -12.60
CA ILE A 563 -22.18 3.99 -13.38
C ILE A 563 -22.57 5.04 -14.44
N PRO A 564 -22.41 4.75 -15.76
CA PRO A 564 -22.66 5.74 -16.80
C PRO A 564 -24.13 6.18 -16.85
N ILE A 565 -24.36 7.50 -16.76
CA ILE A 565 -25.67 8.11 -16.96
C ILE A 565 -25.93 8.23 -18.47
N ASP A 566 -27.03 7.65 -18.93
CA ASP A 566 -27.36 7.60 -20.35
C ASP A 566 -27.93 8.90 -20.87
N TYR A 567 -28.92 9.41 -20.15
CA TYR A 567 -29.54 10.69 -20.44
C TYR A 567 -30.05 11.34 -19.16
N LEU A 568 -30.20 12.66 -19.23
CA LEU A 568 -30.78 13.47 -18.19
C LEU A 568 -31.64 14.56 -18.84
N GLU A 569 -32.89 14.62 -18.42
CA GLU A 569 -33.90 15.56 -18.91
C GLU A 569 -34.12 16.66 -17.88
N VAL A 570 -34.28 17.88 -18.41
CA VAL A 570 -34.56 19.11 -17.68
C VAL A 570 -35.77 19.76 -18.36
N GLU A 571 -36.77 20.17 -17.57
CA GLU A 571 -37.99 20.80 -18.11
C GLU A 571 -37.87 22.33 -18.28
N GLN A 572 -36.86 22.93 -17.63
CA GLN A 572 -36.60 24.36 -17.63
C GLN A 572 -35.84 24.81 -18.89
N SER A 573 -36.28 25.91 -19.50
CA SER A 573 -35.52 26.64 -20.53
C SER A 573 -34.41 27.46 -19.90
N GLY A 574 -33.27 27.63 -20.58
CA GLY A 574 -32.09 28.36 -20.04
C GLY A 574 -31.00 27.44 -19.48
N VAL A 575 -31.09 26.13 -19.76
CA VAL A 575 -30.15 25.12 -19.28
C VAL A 575 -29.60 24.31 -20.45
N THR A 576 -28.28 24.18 -20.52
CA THR A 576 -27.58 23.32 -21.46
C THR A 576 -27.12 22.05 -20.74
N VAL A 577 -27.42 20.90 -21.33
CA VAL A 577 -27.04 19.58 -20.82
C VAL A 577 -26.01 18.97 -21.77
N SER A 578 -24.84 18.60 -21.25
CA SER A 578 -23.80 17.87 -21.98
C SER A 578 -23.37 16.62 -21.24
N LYS A 579 -22.97 15.58 -21.96
CA LYS A 579 -22.50 14.30 -21.42
C LYS A 579 -21.00 14.18 -21.64
N ASP A 580 -20.25 13.86 -20.59
CA ASP A 580 -18.81 13.59 -20.67
C ASP A 580 -18.44 12.40 -19.77
N GLY A 581 -17.74 11.41 -20.33
CA GLY A 581 -17.23 10.26 -19.58
C GLY A 581 -18.25 9.45 -18.75
N GLY A 582 -19.57 9.52 -19.05
CA GLY A 582 -20.62 8.87 -18.25
C GLY A 582 -21.24 9.75 -17.15
N SER A 583 -20.72 10.96 -16.95
CA SER A 583 -21.31 12.00 -16.09
C SER A 583 -22.08 13.04 -16.94
N ILE A 584 -22.97 13.79 -16.29
CA ILE A 584 -23.76 14.85 -16.92
C ILE A 584 -23.32 16.21 -16.38
N HIS A 585 -22.97 17.12 -17.29
CA HIS A 585 -22.66 18.50 -16.99
C HIS A 585 -23.84 19.41 -17.39
N LEU A 586 -24.30 20.21 -16.45
CA LEU A 586 -25.39 21.18 -16.58
C LEU A 586 -24.81 22.60 -16.53
N VAL A 587 -25.26 23.48 -17.43
CA VAL A 587 -24.96 24.91 -17.39
C VAL A 587 -26.26 25.68 -17.50
N ALA A 588 -26.58 26.46 -16.46
CA ALA A 588 -27.79 27.26 -16.36
C ALA A 588 -27.45 28.76 -16.36
N ASP A 589 -28.23 29.55 -17.09
CA ASP A 589 -28.06 31.00 -17.16
C ASP A 589 -28.64 31.73 -15.93
N GLU A 590 -28.42 33.05 -15.86
CA GLU A 590 -28.91 33.96 -14.81
C GLU A 590 -30.44 33.93 -14.57
N SER A 591 -31.23 33.30 -15.43
CA SER A 591 -32.69 33.24 -15.31
C SER A 591 -33.22 32.01 -14.58
N VAL A 592 -32.34 31.07 -14.19
CA VAL A 592 -32.71 29.79 -13.59
C VAL A 592 -32.24 29.76 -12.13
N ASP A 593 -33.12 30.10 -11.20
CA ASP A 593 -32.89 30.03 -9.74
C ASP A 593 -33.23 28.66 -9.13
N GLU A 594 -33.95 27.83 -9.88
CA GLU A 594 -34.35 26.48 -9.48
C GLU A 594 -34.44 25.53 -10.68
N LEU A 595 -33.79 24.37 -10.54
CA LEU A 595 -33.77 23.30 -11.53
C LEU A 595 -34.35 22.02 -10.95
N SER A 596 -35.11 21.28 -11.75
CA SER A 596 -35.44 19.89 -11.48
C SER A 596 -35.04 19.04 -12.66
N PHE A 597 -34.44 17.88 -12.39
CA PHE A 597 -33.98 16.96 -13.41
C PHE A 597 -34.42 15.53 -13.12
N SER A 598 -34.51 14.75 -14.20
CA SER A 598 -34.67 13.29 -14.12
C SER A 598 -33.80 12.63 -15.17
N GLY A 599 -33.11 11.55 -14.82
CA GLY A 599 -32.20 10.85 -15.71
C GLY A 599 -32.26 9.34 -15.52
N ARG A 600 -31.61 8.62 -16.42
CA ARG A 600 -31.51 7.17 -16.40
C ARG A 600 -30.08 6.74 -16.73
N SER A 601 -29.56 5.73 -16.03
CA SER A 601 -28.30 5.08 -16.38
C SER A 601 -28.44 4.16 -17.61
N HIS A 602 -27.30 3.71 -18.14
CA HIS A 602 -27.28 2.67 -19.16
C HIS A 602 -27.97 1.39 -18.68
N SER A 603 -28.71 0.72 -19.58
CA SER A 603 -29.32 -0.59 -19.34
C SER A 603 -28.35 -1.69 -19.74
N ASP A 604 -27.87 -2.50 -18.81
CA ASP A 604 -26.97 -3.60 -19.13
C ASP A 604 -27.72 -4.92 -19.36
N GLU A 605 -27.51 -5.51 -20.54
CA GLU A 605 -27.83 -6.92 -20.80
C GLU A 605 -26.90 -7.82 -19.96
N ALA A 606 -27.33 -8.12 -18.73
CA ALA A 606 -27.07 -9.36 -18.00
C ALA A 606 -25.61 -9.79 -17.68
N ALA A 607 -24.63 -8.89 -17.59
CA ALA A 607 -23.27 -9.29 -17.17
C ALA A 607 -22.80 -8.81 -15.78
N ASP A 608 -22.96 -7.55 -15.37
CA ASP A 608 -22.19 -7.05 -14.20
C ASP A 608 -22.99 -6.52 -12.99
N LEU A 609 -24.33 -6.64 -12.99
CA LEU A 609 -25.16 -6.13 -11.87
C LEU A 609 -25.91 -7.23 -11.07
N VAL A 610 -25.64 -8.50 -11.37
CA VAL A 610 -26.27 -9.68 -10.69
C VAL A 610 -25.24 -10.56 -9.97
N HIS A 611 -23.94 -10.29 -10.11
CA HIS A 611 -23.01 -10.60 -9.03
C HIS A 611 -23.33 -9.62 -7.90
N GLY A 612 -23.60 -10.12 -6.69
CA GLY A 612 -24.19 -9.38 -5.57
C GLY A 612 -23.29 -8.32 -4.95
N ASP A 613 -22.64 -7.50 -5.78
CA ASP A 613 -21.53 -6.62 -5.43
C ASP A 613 -21.93 -5.15 -5.33
N VAL A 614 -23.12 -4.73 -5.80
CA VAL A 614 -23.61 -3.34 -5.64
C VAL A 614 -24.84 -3.31 -4.73
N GLY A 615 -24.64 -2.95 -3.46
CA GLY A 615 -25.67 -2.85 -2.43
C GLY A 615 -26.42 -1.50 -2.39
N ALA A 616 -25.80 -0.44 -2.89
CA ALA A 616 -26.36 0.91 -2.96
C ALA A 616 -25.71 1.72 -4.10
N THR A 617 -26.25 2.90 -4.40
CA THR A 617 -25.59 3.88 -5.26
C THR A 617 -25.42 5.20 -4.54
N GLN A 618 -24.35 5.90 -4.86
CA GLN A 618 -24.12 7.26 -4.42
C GLN A 618 -24.28 8.20 -5.63
N LEU A 619 -25.27 9.08 -5.56
CA LEU A 619 -25.47 10.16 -6.52
C LEU A 619 -24.72 11.39 -5.99
N GLU A 620 -23.70 11.84 -6.72
CA GLU A 620 -22.93 13.03 -6.38
C GLU A 620 -23.34 14.19 -7.30
N ILE A 621 -23.60 15.35 -6.70
CA ILE A 621 -23.94 16.59 -7.42
C ILE A 621 -22.97 17.67 -6.94
N LEU A 622 -22.11 18.14 -7.84
CA LEU A 622 -21.17 19.22 -7.58
C LEU A 622 -21.64 20.46 -8.33
N ALA A 623 -22.15 21.46 -7.61
CA ALA A 623 -22.68 22.69 -8.19
C ALA A 623 -21.75 23.88 -7.93
N GLU A 624 -21.55 24.72 -8.95
CA GLU A 624 -20.74 25.93 -8.91
C GLU A 624 -21.58 27.13 -9.33
N LEU A 625 -21.49 28.23 -8.57
CA LEU A 625 -22.22 29.48 -8.86
C LEU A 625 -21.30 30.43 -9.64
N GLU A 626 -21.83 31.06 -10.69
CA GLU A 626 -21.18 32.15 -11.41
C GLU A 626 -21.70 33.49 -10.83
N THR A 627 -20.82 34.35 -10.34
CA THR A 627 -21.18 35.66 -9.80
C THR A 627 -21.30 36.69 -10.92
N PRO A 628 -22.30 37.60 -10.88
CA PRO A 628 -22.46 38.62 -11.92
C PRO A 628 -21.24 39.55 -11.97
N GLU A 629 -20.77 39.89 -13.17
CA GLU A 629 -19.69 40.87 -13.37
C GLU A 629 -20.10 42.24 -12.77
N GLU A 630 -19.32 42.77 -11.82
CA GLU A 630 -19.47 44.17 -11.40
C GLU A 630 -18.93 45.10 -12.50
N ASP A 631 -19.82 45.85 -13.16
CA ASP A 631 -19.51 46.92 -14.16
C ASP A 631 -18.63 48.07 -13.62
#